data_AF-A0A3S4QQU6-F1
#
_entry.id   AF-A0A3S4QQU6-F1
#
_cell.length_a   1.000
_cell.length_b   1.000
_cell.length_c   1.000
_cell.angle_alpha   90.00
_cell.angle_beta   90.00
_cell.angle_gamma   90.00
#
_symmetry.space_group_name_H-M   'P 1'
#
loop_
_entity.id
_entity.type
_entity.pdbx_description
1 polymer ?
#
loop_
_entity_poly.entity_id
_entity_poly.type
_entity_poly.pdbx_seq_one_letter_code
_entity_poly.pdbx_strand_id
1 'polypeptide(L)'
;MKKQNTQKKPFSILSDETKKLINNTVESLLNTAIKINQTTLEGFMALHSDKIDALILRVENQERLSYVAGYAVLKTLSETKMQLEFELYFQDIKQQWICKNLIADTVNIHDYLVPESANKLLDEQQIRYDVEKPVVK
;
A
#
# COMPACT_ATOMS: atom_id res chain seq x y z
N MET A 1 23.86 -0.32 -36.25
CA MET A 1 22.86 0.56 -35.60
C MET A 1 22.25 -0.19 -34.43
N LYS A 2 22.20 0.44 -33.25
CA LYS A 2 21.99 -0.19 -31.95
C LYS A 2 20.56 -0.74 -31.81
N LYS A 3 20.43 -2.00 -31.38
CA LYS A 3 19.18 -2.66 -31.00
C LYS A 3 18.61 -1.95 -29.78
N GLN A 4 17.40 -1.42 -29.88
CA GLN A 4 16.66 -0.92 -28.73
C GLN A 4 16.23 -2.11 -27.90
N ASN A 5 16.90 -2.30 -26.77
CA ASN A 5 16.61 -3.33 -25.80
C ASN A 5 15.46 -2.81 -24.91
N THR A 6 14.22 -3.08 -25.30
CA THR A 6 13.07 -2.89 -24.42
C THR A 6 13.12 -3.98 -23.36
N GLN A 7 13.84 -3.71 -22.26
CA GLN A 7 13.76 -4.50 -21.03
C GLN A 7 12.32 -4.49 -20.55
N LYS A 8 11.56 -5.53 -20.91
CA LYS A 8 10.34 -5.92 -20.20
C LYS A 8 10.78 -6.18 -18.76
N LYS A 9 10.39 -5.29 -17.85
CA LYS A 9 10.50 -5.52 -16.40
C LYS A 9 9.95 -6.92 -16.12
N PRO A 10 10.71 -7.84 -15.49
CA PRO A 10 10.19 -9.15 -15.17
C PRO A 10 9.17 -8.97 -14.04
N PHE A 11 7.90 -8.79 -14.40
CA PHE A 11 6.80 -9.04 -13.48
C PHE A 11 6.78 -10.54 -13.25
N SER A 12 7.52 -11.01 -12.24
CA SER A 12 7.45 -12.40 -11.78
C SER A 12 6.00 -12.71 -11.42
N ILE A 13 5.50 -13.85 -11.91
CA ILE A 13 4.15 -14.33 -11.61
C ILE A 13 4.04 -14.51 -10.10
N LEU A 14 3.17 -13.74 -9.44
CA LEU A 14 2.89 -13.87 -8.01
C LEU A 14 2.45 -15.30 -7.70
N SER A 15 2.97 -15.89 -6.62
CA SER A 15 2.48 -17.17 -6.12
C SER A 15 1.01 -17.03 -5.68
N ASP A 16 0.23 -18.11 -5.77
CA ASP A 16 -1.18 -18.06 -5.39
C ASP A 16 -1.38 -17.82 -3.88
N GLU A 17 -0.44 -18.27 -3.05
CA GLU A 17 -0.42 -17.96 -1.62
C GLU A 17 -0.23 -16.46 -1.37
N THR A 18 0.66 -15.80 -2.10
CA THR A 18 0.87 -14.36 -1.94
C THR A 18 -0.28 -13.53 -2.48
N LYS A 19 -0.90 -13.95 -3.59
CA LYS A 19 -2.15 -13.33 -4.05
C LYS A 19 -3.23 -13.40 -2.98
N LYS A 20 -3.40 -14.58 -2.36
CA LYS A 20 -4.36 -14.77 -1.27
C LYS A 20 -4.03 -13.90 -0.06
N LEU A 21 -2.75 -13.81 0.30
CA LEU A 21 -2.29 -12.95 1.39
C LEU A 21 -2.56 -11.46 1.12
N ILE A 22 -2.24 -11.00 -0.09
CA ILE A 22 -2.50 -9.62 -0.53
C ILE A 22 -4.00 -9.34 -0.47
N ASN A 23 -4.84 -10.23 -1.02
CA ASN A 23 -6.29 -10.07 -1.01
C ASN A 23 -6.85 -10.01 0.42
N ASN A 24 -6.42 -10.92 1.30
CA ASN A 24 -6.83 -10.90 2.69
C ASN A 24 -6.40 -9.60 3.41
N THR A 25 -5.22 -9.07 3.05
CA THR A 25 -4.72 -7.81 3.62
C THR A 25 -5.57 -6.64 3.13
N VAL A 26 -5.84 -6.58 1.82
CA VAL A 26 -6.74 -5.61 1.20
C VAL A 26 -8.12 -5.60 1.89
N GLU A 27 -8.74 -6.77 2.04
CA GLU A 27 -10.04 -6.90 2.72
C GLU A 27 -9.97 -6.48 4.19
N SER A 28 -8.83 -6.73 4.86
CA SER A 28 -8.64 -6.37 6.27
C SER A 28 -8.40 -4.88 6.49
N LEU A 29 -7.82 -4.15 5.52
CA LEU A 29 -7.52 -2.72 5.67
C LEU A 29 -8.79 -1.93 6.02
N LEU A 30 -9.93 -2.31 5.46
CA LEU A 30 -11.19 -1.59 5.65
C LEU A 30 -12.10 -2.17 6.73
N ASN A 31 -11.96 -3.46 7.03
CA ASN A 31 -12.75 -4.14 8.06
C ASN A 31 -12.36 -3.77 9.51
N THR A 32 -11.51 -2.76 9.69
CA THR A 32 -11.28 -2.16 11.00
C THR A 32 -12.54 -1.37 11.34
N ALA A 33 -13.50 -2.02 12.00
CA ALA A 33 -14.80 -1.50 12.43
C ALA A 33 -14.65 -0.32 13.42
N ILE A 34 -14.18 0.80 12.89
CA ILE A 34 -13.90 2.03 13.60
C ILE A 34 -14.93 3.04 13.06
N LYS A 35 -16.16 2.92 13.55
CA LYS A 35 -17.05 4.09 13.74
C LYS A 35 -16.54 4.91 14.95
N ILE A 36 -15.24 5.14 15.04
CA ILE A 36 -14.57 5.69 16.22
C ILE A 36 -13.70 6.84 15.73
N ASN A 37 -13.99 8.05 16.22
CA ASN A 37 -13.25 9.29 16.06
C ASN A 37 -12.47 9.45 14.76
N GLN A 38 -13.02 10.25 13.84
CA GLN A 38 -12.30 10.89 12.75
C GLN A 38 -10.85 11.25 13.18
N THR A 39 -9.88 10.95 12.34
CA THR A 39 -8.46 11.10 12.64
C THR A 39 -7.76 12.01 11.62
N THR A 40 -6.49 12.34 11.84
CA THR A 40 -5.69 13.05 10.84
C THR A 40 -5.27 12.10 9.72
N LEU A 41 -4.72 12.62 8.62
CA LEU A 41 -4.17 11.79 7.55
C LEU A 41 -3.08 10.83 8.07
N GLU A 42 -2.17 11.32 8.89
CA GLU A 42 -1.09 10.52 9.49
C GLU A 42 -1.66 9.47 10.44
N GLY A 43 -2.68 9.85 11.22
CA GLY A 43 -3.39 8.91 12.07
C GLY A 43 -4.08 7.80 11.28
N PHE A 44 -4.70 8.14 10.15
CA PHE A 44 -5.30 7.16 9.24
C PHE A 44 -4.25 6.20 8.68
N MET A 45 -3.10 6.72 8.24
CA MET A 45 -1.98 5.88 7.77
C MET A 45 -1.46 4.94 8.87
N ALA A 46 -1.34 5.44 10.10
CA ALA A 46 -0.87 4.65 11.24
C ALA A 46 -1.78 3.44 11.54
N LEU A 47 -3.09 3.53 11.31
CA LEU A 47 -4.03 2.40 11.48
C LEU A 47 -3.71 1.20 10.58
N HIS A 48 -3.00 1.44 9.48
CA HIS A 48 -2.67 0.43 8.48
C HIS A 48 -1.21 -0.02 8.53
N SER A 49 -0.34 0.69 9.26
CA SER A 49 1.11 0.43 9.30
C SER A 49 1.43 -1.00 9.71
N ASP A 50 0.93 -1.47 10.86
CA ASP A 50 1.24 -2.81 11.39
C ASP A 50 0.83 -3.94 10.42
N LYS A 51 -0.30 -3.76 9.71
CA LYS A 51 -0.79 -4.75 8.73
C LYS A 51 0.14 -4.82 7.53
N ILE A 52 0.65 -3.68 7.07
CA ILE A 52 1.58 -3.59 5.95
C ILE A 52 2.96 -4.11 6.33
N ASP A 53 3.44 -3.80 7.53
CA ASP A 53 4.70 -4.36 8.06
C ASP A 53 4.62 -5.89 8.12
N ALA A 54 3.53 -6.44 8.65
CA ALA A 54 3.31 -7.88 8.69
C ALA A 54 3.25 -8.51 7.29
N LEU A 55 2.63 -7.84 6.32
CA LEU A 55 2.59 -8.28 4.93
C LEU A 55 4.01 -8.30 4.32
N ILE A 56 4.77 -7.22 4.49
CA ILE A 56 6.14 -7.09 3.96
C ILE A 56 7.01 -8.24 4.50
N LEU A 57 7.04 -8.43 5.82
CA LEU A 57 7.83 -9.48 6.46
C LEU A 57 7.42 -10.87 5.99
N ARG A 58 6.12 -11.11 5.83
CA ARG A 58 5.61 -12.40 5.34
C ARG A 58 6.02 -12.65 3.88
N VAL A 59 5.94 -11.63 3.02
CA VAL A 59 6.38 -11.71 1.63
C VAL A 59 7.88 -11.97 1.53
N GLU A 60 8.70 -11.26 2.31
CA GLU A 60 10.16 -11.47 2.33
C GLU A 60 10.49 -12.94 2.67
N ASN A 61 9.82 -13.50 3.68
CA ASN A 61 10.04 -14.87 4.12
C ASN A 61 9.55 -15.92 3.11
N GLN A 62 8.30 -15.80 2.63
CA GLN A 62 7.68 -16.81 1.77
C GLN A 62 8.30 -16.87 0.37
N GLU A 63 8.63 -15.71 -0.20
CA GLU A 63 9.13 -15.62 -1.58
C GLU A 63 10.65 -15.44 -1.68
N ARG A 64 11.35 -15.40 -0.54
CA ARG A 64 12.81 -15.12 -0.48
C ARG A 64 13.14 -13.80 -1.17
N LEU A 65 12.32 -12.79 -0.90
CA LEU A 65 12.49 -11.44 -1.40
C LEU A 65 13.08 -10.55 -0.32
N SER A 66 13.72 -9.47 -0.74
CA SER A 66 14.16 -8.39 0.14
C SER A 66 13.36 -7.15 -0.18
N TYR A 67 12.63 -6.62 0.80
CA TYR A 67 11.95 -5.34 0.69
C TYR A 67 12.98 -4.21 0.59
N VAL A 68 12.76 -3.30 -0.36
CA VAL A 68 13.68 -2.19 -0.66
C VAL A 68 13.04 -0.84 -0.37
N ALA A 69 11.81 -0.62 -0.84
CA ALA A 69 11.09 0.63 -0.68
C ALA A 69 9.60 0.42 -0.98
N GLY A 70 8.79 1.38 -0.60
CA GLY A 70 7.39 1.39 -1.00
C GLY A 70 6.73 2.70 -0.66
N TYR A 71 5.51 2.83 -1.15
CA TYR A 71 4.72 4.03 -0.96
C TYR A 71 3.30 3.64 -0.65
N ALA A 72 2.70 4.42 0.23
CA ALA A 72 1.29 4.41 0.48
C ALA A 72 0.68 5.69 -0.06
N VAL A 73 -0.34 5.56 -0.89
CA VAL A 73 -1.00 6.66 -1.59
C VAL A 73 -2.45 6.69 -1.15
N LEU A 74 -2.83 7.76 -0.46
CA LEU A 74 -4.23 8.04 -0.16
C LEU A 74 -4.72 9.05 -1.19
N LYS A 75 -5.75 8.69 -1.96
CA LYS A 75 -6.27 9.55 -3.03
C LYS A 75 -7.78 9.72 -2.95
N THR A 76 -8.28 10.86 -3.40
CA THR A 76 -9.71 11.08 -3.61
C THR A 76 -10.15 10.50 -4.94
N LEU A 77 -11.29 9.80 -4.94
CA LEU A 77 -11.98 9.37 -6.16
C LEU A 77 -13.16 10.29 -6.49
N SER A 78 -13.70 10.98 -5.48
CA SER A 78 -14.71 12.02 -5.59
C SER A 78 -14.67 12.90 -4.35
N GLU A 79 -15.55 13.91 -4.29
CA GLU A 79 -15.70 14.81 -3.13
C GLU A 79 -16.00 14.10 -1.80
N THR A 80 -16.48 12.86 -1.86
CA THR A 80 -16.90 12.10 -0.68
C THR A 80 -16.17 10.78 -0.52
N LYS A 81 -15.37 10.36 -1.51
CA LYS A 81 -14.78 9.02 -1.56
C LYS A 81 -13.27 9.08 -1.68
N MET A 82 -12.58 8.25 -0.90
CA MET A 82 -11.15 8.04 -0.98
C MET A 82 -10.78 6.57 -1.12
N GLN A 83 -9.56 6.32 -1.56
CA GLN A 83 -8.98 5.00 -1.73
C GLN A 83 -7.53 5.01 -1.27
N LEU A 84 -7.13 3.97 -0.57
CA LEU A 84 -5.76 3.73 -0.13
C LEU A 84 -5.09 2.70 -1.04
N GLU A 85 -3.91 3.02 -1.53
CA GLU A 85 -3.10 2.15 -2.38
C GLU A 85 -1.70 1.99 -1.78
N PHE A 86 -1.10 0.82 -1.94
CA PHE A 86 0.29 0.58 -1.59
C PHE A 86 1.03 0.04 -2.82
N GLU A 87 2.19 0.62 -3.08
CA GLU A 87 3.16 0.10 -4.05
C GLU A 87 4.39 -0.37 -3.27
N LEU A 88 4.61 -1.68 -3.20
CA LEU A 88 5.69 -2.27 -2.43
C LEU A 88 6.73 -2.88 -3.38
N TYR A 89 7.97 -2.42 -3.27
CA TYR A 89 9.07 -2.82 -4.13
C TYR A 89 10.04 -3.74 -3.39
N PHE A 90 10.26 -4.89 -4.00
CA PHE A 90 11.13 -5.95 -3.52
C PHE A 90 12.20 -6.28 -4.55
N GLN A 91 13.26 -6.94 -4.10
CA GLN A 91 14.25 -7.58 -4.95
C GLN A 91 14.33 -9.07 -4.66
N ASP A 92 14.48 -9.88 -5.71
CA ASP A 92 14.81 -11.29 -5.57
C ASP A 92 16.32 -11.51 -5.37
N ILE A 93 16.72 -12.77 -5.19
CA ILE A 93 18.14 -13.17 -5.05
C ILE A 93 19.01 -12.81 -6.27
N LYS A 94 18.42 -12.49 -7.42
CA LYS A 94 19.10 -12.05 -8.64
C LYS A 94 19.06 -10.53 -8.79
N GLN A 95 18.64 -9.79 -7.76
CA GLN A 95 18.45 -8.34 -7.76
C GLN A 95 17.43 -7.86 -8.79
N GLN A 96 16.50 -8.73 -9.21
CA GLN A 96 15.39 -8.35 -10.06
C GLN A 96 14.31 -7.67 -9.24
N TRP A 97 13.85 -6.51 -9.72
CA TRP A 97 12.79 -5.74 -9.09
C TRP A 97 11.44 -6.42 -9.26
N ILE A 98 10.73 -6.58 -8.14
CA ILE A 98 9.38 -7.12 -8.07
C ILE A 98 8.51 -6.08 -7.38
N CYS A 99 7.43 -5.67 -8.04
CA CYS A 99 6.46 -4.74 -7.47
C CYS A 99 5.20 -5.51 -7.05
N LYS A 100 4.71 -5.26 -5.84
CA LYS A 100 3.44 -5.78 -5.32
C LYS A 100 2.54 -4.59 -4.99
N ASN A 101 1.43 -4.51 -5.69
CA ASN A 101 0.44 -3.45 -5.50
C ASN A 101 -0.73 -3.97 -4.67
N LEU A 102 -1.18 -3.13 -3.75
CA LEU A 102 -2.39 -3.35 -2.97
C LEU A 102 -3.30 -2.14 -3.17
N ILE A 103 -4.58 -2.40 -3.40
CA ILE A 103 -5.58 -1.36 -3.58
C ILE A 103 -6.71 -1.73 -2.64
N ALA A 104 -6.93 -0.91 -1.61
CA ALA A 104 -8.07 -1.07 -0.71
C ALA A 104 -9.36 -0.70 -1.44
N ASP A 105 -10.51 -1.20 -0.96
CA ASP A 105 -11.79 -0.68 -1.44
C ASP A 105 -11.96 0.80 -1.10
N THR A 106 -12.95 1.40 -1.73
CA THR A 106 -13.28 2.80 -1.55
C THR A 106 -14.08 3.02 -0.27
N VAL A 107 -13.73 4.06 0.48
CA VAL A 107 -14.44 4.48 1.69
C VAL A 107 -14.88 5.93 1.62
N ASN A 108 -15.83 6.32 2.49
CA ASN A 108 -16.23 7.71 2.62
C ASN A 108 -15.17 8.50 3.38
N ILE A 109 -14.75 9.65 2.85
CA ILE A 109 -13.71 10.50 3.47
C ILE A 109 -14.11 10.93 4.89
N HIS A 110 -15.36 11.37 5.08
CA HIS A 110 -15.83 11.95 6.33
C HIS A 110 -16.13 10.91 7.42
N ASP A 111 -16.15 9.63 7.08
CA ASP A 111 -16.27 8.57 8.08
C ASP A 111 -14.94 8.33 8.83
N TYR A 112 -13.80 8.72 8.24
CA TYR A 112 -12.46 8.40 8.75
C TYR A 112 -11.59 9.62 9.06
N LEU A 113 -11.73 10.72 8.31
CA LEU A 113 -10.87 11.90 8.45
C LEU A 113 -11.56 13.06 9.16
N VAL A 114 -10.82 13.81 9.98
CA VAL A 114 -11.27 15.09 10.53
C VAL A 114 -11.44 16.11 9.40
N PRO A 115 -12.32 17.13 9.53
CA PRO A 115 -12.61 18.07 8.45
C PRO A 115 -11.39 18.75 7.83
N GLU A 116 -10.41 19.13 8.65
CA GLU A 116 -9.16 19.74 8.17
C GLU A 116 -8.37 18.79 7.26
N SER A 117 -8.24 17.52 7.67
CA SER A 117 -7.56 16.47 6.89
C SER A 117 -8.33 16.07 5.64
N ALA A 118 -9.67 16.02 5.73
CA ALA A 118 -10.53 15.80 4.58
C ALA A 118 -10.38 16.89 3.52
N ASN A 119 -10.41 18.17 3.94
CA ASN A 119 -10.23 19.30 3.03
C ASN A 119 -8.84 19.30 2.40
N LYS A 120 -7.79 19.06 3.20
CA LYS A 120 -6.42 18.94 2.67
C LYS A 120 -6.31 17.84 1.62
N LEU A 121 -6.90 16.67 1.87
CA LEU A 121 -6.89 15.58 0.90
C LEU A 121 -7.69 15.92 -0.37
N LEU A 122 -8.82 16.61 -0.24
CA LEU A 122 -9.63 17.07 -1.38
C LEU A 122 -8.87 18.10 -2.24
N ASP A 123 -8.15 19.02 -1.59
CA ASP A 123 -7.35 20.05 -2.27
C ASP A 123 -6.14 19.44 -2.98
N GLU A 124 -5.40 18.55 -2.32
CA GLU A 124 -4.21 17.91 -2.87
C GLU A 124 -4.54 16.74 -3.83
N GLN A 125 -5.77 16.22 -3.77
CA GLN A 125 -6.31 15.04 -4.47
C GLN A 125 -5.60 13.71 -4.17
N GLN A 126 -4.33 13.75 -3.81
CA GLN A 126 -3.53 12.60 -3.42
C GLN A 126 -2.44 13.03 -2.43
N ILE A 127 -2.16 12.16 -1.47
CA ILE A 127 -1.08 12.32 -0.51
C ILE A 127 -0.30 11.02 -0.46
N ARG A 128 1.02 11.14 -0.46
CA ARG A 128 1.94 10.01 -0.53
C ARG A 128 2.81 9.96 0.71
N TYR A 129 2.94 8.76 1.25
CA TYR A 129 3.77 8.44 2.40
C TYR A 129 4.77 7.38 2.00
N ASP A 130 6.01 7.53 2.45
CA ASP A 130 7.03 6.49 2.30
C ASP A 130 6.71 5.35 3.26
N VAL A 131 6.80 4.12 2.75
CA VAL A 131 6.71 2.91 3.57
C VAL A 131 8.14 2.48 3.85
N GLU A 132 8.55 2.66 5.10
CA GLU A 132 9.88 2.26 5.55
C GLU A 132 9.97 0.74 5.66
N LYS A 133 11.22 0.22 5.66
CA LYS A 133 11.43 -1.20 5.91
C LYS A 133 11.05 -1.51 7.37
N PRO A 134 10.18 -2.50 7.62
CA PRO A 134 9.85 -2.90 8.99
C PRO A 134 11.10 -3.41 9.71
N VAL A 135 11.30 -2.92 10.95
CA VAL A 135 12.34 -3.42 11.84
C VAL A 135 11.74 -4.55 12.66
N VAL A 136 12.27 -5.77 12.50
CA VAL A 136 11.88 -6.90 13.34
C VAL A 136 12.28 -6.56 14.78
N LYS A 137 11.28 -6.38 15.66
CA LYS A 137 11.50 -6.19 17.11
C LYS A 137 11.78 -7.52 17.80
#